data_AF-A0A0C9U8A6-F1
#
_entry.id   AF-A0A0C9U8A6-F1
#
_cell.length_a   1.000
_cell.length_b   1.000
_cell.length_c   1.000
_cell.angle_alpha   90.00
_cell.angle_beta   90.00
_cell.angle_gamma   90.00
#
_symmetry.space_group_name_H-M   'P 1'
#
loop_
_entity.id
_entity.type
_entity.pdbx_description
1 polymer ?
#
loop_
_entity_poly.entity_id
_entity_poly.type
_entity_poly.pdbx_seq_one_letter_code
_entity_poly.pdbx_strand_id
1 'polypeptide(L)'
;ILNLLHTLLYAVADVMSTTIRKDPIPYHTSILSGQQWVLELLHGHPECIRCELGMHRKVFLQLISELWELGHANSRHVSLEEQLAIFLY
;
A
#
# COMPACT_ATOMS: atom_id res chain seq x y z
N ILE A 1 26.29 18.80 -16.89
CA ILE A 1 25.62 18.17 -18.06
C ILE A 1 24.78 16.97 -17.64
N LEU A 2 25.33 15.98 -16.92
CA LEU A 2 24.57 14.80 -16.44
C LEU A 2 23.37 15.13 -15.53
N ASN A 3 23.52 16.03 -14.56
CA ASN A 3 22.41 16.43 -13.68
C ASN A 3 21.28 17.13 -14.45
N LEU A 4 21.62 17.96 -15.44
CA LEU A 4 20.65 18.62 -16.29
C LEU A 4 19.87 17.61 -17.15
N LEU A 5 20.55 16.58 -17.69
CA LEU A 5 19.91 15.50 -18.42
C LEU A 5 18.92 14.72 -17.55
N HIS A 6 19.31 14.40 -16.32
CA HIS A 6 18.46 13.68 -15.37
C HIS A 6 17.22 14.51 -14.99
N THR A 7 17.41 15.80 -14.67
CA THR A 7 16.31 16.70 -14.37
C THR A 7 15.37 16.85 -15.57
N LEU A 8 15.91 16.95 -16.79
CA LEU A 8 15.11 17.03 -18.01
C LEU A 8 14.30 15.75 -18.24
N LEU A 9 14.91 14.58 -18.03
CA LEU A 9 14.25 13.28 -18.16
C LEU A 9 13.08 13.14 -17.19
N TYR A 10 13.28 13.53 -15.92
CA TYR A 10 12.21 13.50 -14.91
C TYR A 10 11.06 14.45 -15.25
N ALA A 11 11.38 15.68 -15.68
CA ALA A 11 10.36 16.65 -16.06
C ALA A 11 9.55 16.19 -17.28
N VAL A 12 10.19 15.60 -18.30
CA VAL A 12 9.49 15.04 -19.46
C VAL A 12 8.61 13.85 -19.06
N ALA A 13 9.09 12.96 -18.20
CA ALA A 13 8.29 11.83 -17.72
C ALA A 13 7.04 12.29 -16.94
N ASP A 14 7.17 13.33 -16.12
CA ASP A 14 6.07 13.91 -15.35
C ASP A 14 5.02 14.60 -16.25
N VAL A 15 5.47 15.40 -17.24
CA VAL A 15 4.59 16.02 -18.24
C VAL A 15 3.86 14.98 -19.09
N MET A 16 4.52 13.88 -19.45
CA MET A 16 3.87 12.77 -20.16
C MET A 16 2.85 12.05 -19.26
N SER A 17 3.13 11.90 -17.96
CA SER A 17 2.21 11.27 -17.01
C SER A 17 0.96 12.12 -16.73
N THR A 18 1.06 13.44 -16.83
CA THR A 18 -0.08 14.37 -16.62
C THR A 18 -1.00 14.53 -17.83
N THR A 19 -0.52 14.19 -19.04
CA THR A 19 -1.31 14.30 -20.29
C THR A 19 -2.09 13.02 -20.61
N ILE A 20 -1.74 11.89 -19.99
CA ILE A 20 -2.51 10.64 -20.06
C ILE A 20 -3.67 10.74 -19.07
N ARG A 21 -4.90 10.51 -19.55
CA ARG A 21 -6.07 10.37 -18.67
C ARG A 21 -5.78 9.23 -17.68
N LYS A 22 -5.69 9.53 -16.39
CA LYS A 22 -5.59 8.49 -15.36
C LYS A 22 -6.93 7.76 -15.28
N ASP A 23 -6.93 6.48 -15.61
CA ASP A 23 -8.09 5.63 -15.35
C ASP A 23 -8.40 5.63 -13.84
N PRO A 24 -9.69 5.59 -13.43
CA PRO A 24 -10.06 5.49 -12.04
C PRO A 24 -9.41 4.26 -11.40
N ILE A 25 -8.75 4.45 -10.25
CA ILE A 25 -8.20 3.32 -9.48
C ILE A 25 -9.38 2.64 -8.77
N PRO A 26 -9.61 1.33 -8.99
CA PRO A 26 -10.67 0.59 -8.30
C PRO A 26 -10.47 0.64 -6.78
N TYR A 27 -11.54 0.90 -6.02
CA TYR A 27 -11.50 0.93 -4.56
C TYR A 27 -11.45 -0.49 -3.95
N HIS A 28 -12.22 -1.43 -4.51
CA HIS A 28 -12.19 -2.85 -4.19
C HIS A 28 -11.96 -3.69 -5.44
N THR A 29 -11.24 -4.81 -5.30
CA THR A 29 -11.16 -5.84 -6.36
C THR A 29 -12.08 -7.04 -6.10
N SER A 30 -12.81 -7.01 -4.97
CA SER A 30 -13.86 -7.98 -4.58
C SER A 30 -13.38 -9.42 -4.45
N ILE A 31 -12.11 -9.61 -4.08
CA ILE A 31 -11.54 -10.94 -3.87
C ILE A 31 -11.80 -11.39 -2.43
N LEU A 32 -12.48 -12.52 -2.27
CA LEU A 32 -13.02 -12.99 -0.98
C LEU A 32 -12.02 -13.78 -0.13
N SER A 33 -10.81 -13.24 0.10
CA SER A 33 -9.91 -13.78 1.12
C SER A 33 -9.24 -12.66 1.93
N GLY A 34 -8.99 -12.92 3.22
CA GLY A 34 -8.40 -11.90 4.10
C GLY A 34 -7.01 -11.47 3.63
N GLN A 35 -6.17 -12.41 3.18
CA GLN A 35 -4.87 -12.07 2.58
C GLN A 35 -5.00 -11.17 1.33
N GLN A 36 -6.01 -11.41 0.47
CA GLN A 36 -6.21 -10.56 -0.71
C GLN A 36 -6.75 -9.18 -0.33
N TRP A 37 -7.63 -9.11 0.67
CA TRP A 37 -8.06 -7.85 1.24
C TRP A 37 -6.90 -7.04 1.83
N VAL A 38 -5.94 -7.68 2.53
CA VAL A 38 -4.71 -7.02 2.99
C VAL A 38 -3.86 -6.50 1.83
N LEU A 39 -3.78 -7.26 0.73
CA LEU A 39 -3.09 -6.79 -0.47
C LEU A 39 -3.80 -5.59 -1.10
N GLU A 40 -5.13 -5.55 -1.10
CA GLU A 40 -5.92 -4.37 -1.52
C GLU A 40 -5.65 -3.17 -0.63
N LEU A 41 -5.60 -3.35 0.70
CA LEU A 41 -5.25 -2.28 1.65
C LEU A 41 -3.86 -1.70 1.38
N LEU A 42 -2.88 -2.57 1.12
CA LEU A 42 -1.48 -2.16 1.00
C LEU A 42 -1.08 -1.69 -0.40
N HIS A 43 -1.72 -2.19 -1.46
CA HIS A 43 -1.29 -1.97 -2.84
C HIS A 43 -2.40 -1.47 -3.77
N GLY A 44 -3.65 -1.48 -3.31
CA GLY A 44 -4.79 -0.96 -4.05
C GLY A 44 -4.89 0.55 -3.95
N HIS A 45 -6.13 1.05 -3.78
CA HIS A 45 -6.37 2.48 -3.70
C HIS A 45 -5.63 3.10 -2.48
N PRO A 46 -4.88 4.21 -2.63
CA PRO A 46 -4.06 4.77 -1.55
C PRO A 46 -4.85 5.19 -0.31
N GLU A 47 -6.13 5.52 -0.50
CA GLU A 47 -7.04 5.87 0.59
C GLU A 47 -7.65 4.65 1.28
N CYS A 48 -7.58 3.45 0.69
CA CYS A 48 -8.26 2.26 1.21
C CYS A 48 -7.84 1.98 2.65
N ILE A 49 -6.53 1.88 2.94
CA ILE A 49 -6.06 1.65 4.31
C ILE A 49 -6.43 2.77 5.29
N ARG A 50 -6.51 4.02 4.82
CA ARG A 50 -6.90 5.15 5.68
C ARG A 50 -8.38 5.06 6.03
N CYS A 51 -9.22 4.69 5.07
CA CYS A 51 -10.65 4.55 5.27
C CYS A 51 -11.00 3.31 6.11
N GLU A 52 -10.36 2.17 5.84
CA GLU A 52 -10.67 0.90 6.51
C GLU A 52 -10.01 0.78 7.89
N LEU A 53 -8.74 1.21 8.04
CA LEU A 53 -7.97 1.03 9.29
C LEU A 53 -7.66 2.35 10.03
N GLY A 54 -8.14 3.49 9.53
CA GLY A 54 -7.94 4.79 10.17
C GLY A 54 -6.49 5.31 10.15
N MET A 55 -5.58 4.71 9.38
CA MET A 55 -4.16 5.06 9.38
C MET A 55 -3.51 5.00 8.00
N HIS A 56 -2.35 5.64 7.85
CA HIS A 56 -1.58 5.56 6.61
C HIS A 56 -0.83 4.23 6.49
N ARG A 57 -0.66 3.74 5.24
CA ARG A 57 0.15 2.54 4.89
C ARG A 57 1.50 2.49 5.61
N LYS A 58 2.21 3.61 5.66
CA LYS A 58 3.53 3.68 6.30
C LYS A 58 3.46 3.38 7.81
N VAL A 59 2.42 3.87 8.50
CA VAL A 59 2.21 3.63 9.94
C VAL A 59 1.88 2.16 10.18
N PHE A 60 1.01 1.58 9.36
CA PHE A 60 0.69 0.16 9.42
C PHE A 60 1.93 -0.73 9.25
N LEU A 61 2.76 -0.47 8.24
CA LEU A 61 4.00 -1.22 8.01
C LEU A 61 5.03 -1.05 9.14
N GLN A 62 5.09 0.15 9.74
CA GLN A 62 5.92 0.37 10.92
C GLN A 62 5.43 -0.48 12.10
N LEU A 63 4.12 -0.52 12.35
CA LEU A 63 3.54 -1.35 13.41
C LEU A 63 3.82 -2.84 13.19
N ILE A 64 3.76 -3.32 11.94
CA ILE A 64 4.18 -4.69 11.59
C ILE A 64 5.65 -4.94 11.93
N SER A 65 6.54 -4.00 11.63
CA SER A 65 7.96 -4.11 11.99
C SER A 65 8.15 -4.21 13.50
N GLU A 66 7.47 -3.37 14.29
CA GLU A 66 7.56 -3.41 15.75
C GLU A 66 7.03 -4.75 16.31
N LEU A 67 5.93 -5.27 15.75
CA LEU A 67 5.38 -6.56 16.17
C LEU A 67 6.34 -7.71 15.88
N TRP A 68 7.02 -7.70 14.74
CA TRP A 68 8.08 -8.66 14.43
C TRP A 68 9.21 -8.61 15.45
N GLU A 69 9.69 -7.42 15.81
CA GLU A 69 10.74 -7.23 16.82
C GLU A 69 10.31 -7.71 18.22
N LEU A 70 9.02 -7.61 18.53
CA LEU A 70 8.42 -8.13 19.76
C LEU A 70 8.19 -9.65 19.74
N GLY A 71 8.51 -10.33 18.63
CA GLY A 71 8.40 -11.78 18.48
C GLY A 71 7.05 -12.28 17.99
N HIS A 72 6.18 -11.38 17.50
CA HIS A 72 4.99 -11.81 16.77
C HIS A 72 5.37 -12.30 15.37
N ALA A 73 4.61 -13.26 14.85
CA ALA A 73 4.89 -13.87 13.57
C ALA A 73 3.59 -14.31 12.88
N ASN A 74 3.73 -14.77 11.65
CA ASN A 74 2.65 -15.45 10.93
C ASN A 74 2.16 -16.67 11.74
N SER A 75 0.85 -16.88 11.74
CA SER A 75 0.26 -18.14 12.18
C SER A 75 0.34 -19.19 11.06
N ARG A 76 -0.24 -20.37 11.28
CA ARG A 76 -0.28 -21.44 10.27
C ARG A 76 -0.96 -21.02 8.95
N HIS A 77 -1.96 -20.14 9.02
CA HIS A 77 -2.80 -19.80 7.85
C HIS A 77 -3.00 -18.30 7.65
N VAL A 78 -2.57 -17.46 8.59
CA VAL A 78 -2.86 -16.02 8.62
C VAL A 78 -1.55 -15.27 8.79
N SER A 79 -1.25 -14.35 7.87
CA SER A 79 -0.07 -13.49 7.93
C SER A 79 -0.14 -12.53 9.13
N LEU A 80 0.99 -11.98 9.57
CA LEU A 80 0.99 -10.98 10.64
C LEU A 80 0.24 -9.72 10.22
N GLU A 81 0.33 -9.35 8.95
CA GLU A 81 -0.42 -8.25 8.33
C GLU A 81 -1.92 -8.51 8.40
N GLU A 82 -2.37 -9.71 8.04
CA GLU A 82 -3.78 -10.09 8.13
C GLU A 82 -4.26 -10.18 9.57
N GLN A 83 -3.45 -10.72 10.49
CA GLN A 83 -3.77 -10.72 11.92
C GLN A 83 -3.97 -9.31 12.46
N LEU A 84 -3.05 -8.39 12.13
CA LEU A 84 -3.13 -7.00 12.57
C LEU A 84 -4.32 -6.28 11.91
N ALA A 85 -4.56 -6.50 10.62
CA ALA A 85 -5.68 -5.90 9.91
C ALA A 85 -7.02 -6.37 10.50
N ILE A 86 -7.16 -7.65 10.87
CA ILE A 86 -8.33 -8.18 11.58
C ILE A 86 -8.50 -7.54 12.96
N PHE A 87 -7.40 -7.29 13.68
CA PHE A 87 -7.46 -6.66 15.01
C PHE A 87 -7.89 -5.19 14.95
N LEU A 88 -7.54 -4.48 13.87
CA LEU A 88 -7.78 -3.04 13.72
C LEU A 88 -9.14 -2.68 13.10
N TYR A 89 -9.79 -3.63 12.41
CA TYR A 89 -11.09 -3.46 11.76
C TYR A 89 -12.25 -3.68 12.74
#